data_AF-A0AA42R8D0-F1
#
_entry.id   AF-A0AA42R8D0-F1
#
_cell.length_a   1.000
_cell.length_b   1.000
_cell.length_c   1.000
_cell.angle_alpha   90.00
_cell.angle_beta   90.00
_cell.angle_gamma   90.00
#
_symmetry.space_group_name_H-M   'P 1'
#
loop_
_entity.id
_entity.type
_entity.pdbx_description
1 polymer ?
#
loop_
_entity_poly.entity_id
_entity_poly.type
_entity_poly.pdbx_seq_one_letter_code
_entity_poly.pdbx_strand_id
1 'polypeptide(L)'
;MAEIDILVGTVYGAAMLVAETLSDHLQASGHVCRIFDEAELEDIDASRFLLIVSATTGQGDIPPNLQPFASALADRAPYMKGWRYALIAMGDSSYEHFCGAGRRLDELLQELAAVPLIPRLEIDATVVDEPEVAALAWLKTWENRL
;
A
#
# COMPACT_ATOMS: atom_id res chain seq x y z
N MET A 1 -5.01 12.31 16.18
CA MET A 1 -4.88 12.71 14.77
C MET A 1 -3.59 12.11 14.26
N ALA A 2 -3.68 11.11 13.40
CA ALA A 2 -2.51 10.50 12.78
C ALA A 2 -2.22 11.18 11.44
N GLU A 3 -0.94 11.20 11.07
CA GLU A 3 -0.45 11.62 9.77
C GLU A 3 -0.15 10.38 8.93
N ILE A 4 -0.70 10.30 7.72
CA ILE A 4 -0.73 9.09 6.89
C ILE A 4 -0.23 9.43 5.49
N ASP A 5 0.73 8.67 5.01
CA ASP A 5 1.21 8.71 3.62
C ASP A 5 0.72 7.47 2.89
N ILE A 6 0.00 7.69 1.79
CA ILE A 6 -0.62 6.67 0.98
C ILE A 6 0.15 6.57 -0.34
N LEU A 7 0.88 5.47 -0.54
CA LEU A 7 1.65 5.22 -1.75
C LEU A 7 0.83 4.34 -2.70
N VAL A 8 0.72 4.77 -3.96
CA VAL A 8 -0.10 4.10 -4.96
C VAL A 8 0.77 3.45 -6.02
N GLY A 9 0.60 2.14 -6.19
CA GLY A 9 1.12 1.40 -7.34
C GLY A 9 -0.01 1.11 -8.32
N THR A 10 -0.02 1.75 -9.50
CA THR A 10 -1.07 1.50 -10.50
C THR A 10 -0.60 1.67 -11.94
N VAL A 11 -1.34 1.07 -12.88
CA VAL A 11 -1.19 1.30 -14.33
C VAL A 11 -2.44 1.95 -14.92
N TYR A 12 -3.62 1.49 -14.49
CA TYR A 12 -4.91 1.94 -15.04
C TYR A 12 -5.78 2.68 -14.00
N GLY A 13 -5.24 3.02 -12.83
CA GLY A 13 -5.91 3.86 -11.84
C GLY A 13 -6.78 3.13 -10.81
N ALA A 14 -6.98 1.82 -10.90
CA ALA A 14 -7.82 1.08 -9.94
C ALA A 14 -7.31 1.22 -8.48
N ALA A 15 -5.99 1.13 -8.27
CA ALA A 15 -5.41 1.32 -6.95
C ALA A 15 -5.48 2.78 -6.47
N MET A 16 -5.50 3.74 -7.40
CA MET A 16 -5.71 5.16 -7.07
C MET A 16 -7.11 5.38 -6.50
N LEU A 17 -8.15 4.82 -7.13
CA LEU A 17 -9.52 4.93 -6.64
C LEU A 17 -9.67 4.37 -5.21
N VAL A 18 -9.03 3.24 -4.93
CA VAL A 18 -8.97 2.67 -3.58
C VAL A 18 -8.28 3.63 -2.61
N ALA A 19 -7.11 4.16 -2.98
CA ALA A 19 -6.36 5.10 -2.15
C ALA A 19 -7.15 6.39 -1.84
N GLU A 20 -7.83 6.97 -2.82
CA GLU A 20 -8.70 8.14 -2.66
C GLU A 20 -9.86 7.84 -1.70
N THR A 21 -10.55 6.71 -1.90
CA THR A 21 -11.67 6.30 -1.04
C THR A 21 -11.24 6.13 0.43
N LEU A 22 -10.07 5.51 0.66
CA LEU A 22 -9.53 5.35 2.00
C LEU A 22 -9.10 6.70 2.60
N SER A 23 -8.47 7.56 1.80
CA SER A 23 -8.08 8.91 2.21
C SER A 23 -9.28 9.73 2.67
N ASP A 24 -10.36 9.74 1.89
CA ASP A 24 -11.59 10.47 2.21
C ASP A 24 -12.19 10.02 3.54
N HIS A 25 -12.27 8.71 3.77
CA HIS A 25 -12.77 8.15 5.03
C HIS A 25 -11.86 8.49 6.23
N LEU A 26 -10.53 8.40 6.05
CA LEU A 26 -9.56 8.74 7.09
C LEU A 26 -9.59 10.23 7.43
N GLN A 27 -9.71 11.10 6.42
CA GLN A 27 -9.84 12.54 6.60
C GLN A 27 -11.16 12.90 7.30
N ALA A 28 -12.27 12.26 6.92
CA ALA A 28 -13.55 12.41 7.62
C ALA A 28 -13.48 11.98 9.10
N SER A 29 -12.58 11.03 9.41
CA SER A 29 -12.29 10.57 10.79
C SER A 29 -11.28 11.45 11.53
N GLY A 30 -10.80 12.53 10.91
CA GLY A 30 -9.90 13.52 11.53
C GLY A 30 -8.41 13.20 11.42
N HIS A 31 -8.01 12.35 10.48
CA HIS A 31 -6.61 12.10 10.14
C HIS A 31 -6.14 13.02 8.99
N VAL A 32 -4.82 13.14 8.82
CA VAL A 32 -4.22 13.91 7.72
C VAL A 32 -3.57 12.95 6.73
N CYS A 33 -4.12 12.86 5.53
CA CYS A 33 -3.63 11.96 4.49
C CYS A 33 -2.91 12.72 3.36
N ARG A 34 -1.85 12.12 2.82
CA ARG A 34 -1.20 12.54 1.57
C ARG A 34 -1.13 11.35 0.63
N ILE A 35 -1.54 11.52 -0.62
CA ILE A 35 -1.47 10.46 -1.63
C ILE A 35 -0.28 10.75 -2.55
N PHE A 36 0.51 9.72 -2.82
CA PHE A 36 1.65 9.75 -3.72
C PHE A 36 1.42 8.76 -4.86
N ASP A 37 1.26 9.28 -6.08
CA ASP A 37 1.23 8.48 -7.32
C ASP A 37 2.66 8.06 -7.73
N GLU A 38 3.60 8.98 -7.54
CA GLU A 38 5.03 8.75 -7.68
C GLU A 38 5.68 9.19 -6.38
N ALA A 39 6.24 8.23 -5.64
CA ALA A 39 6.91 8.49 -4.37
C ALA A 39 8.40 8.21 -4.50
N GLU A 40 9.22 9.07 -3.91
CA GLU A 40 10.62 8.80 -3.62
C GLU A 40 10.78 8.35 -2.17
N LEU A 41 11.91 7.71 -1.85
CA LEU A 41 12.17 7.25 -0.48
C LEU A 41 12.27 8.44 0.50
N GLU A 42 12.72 9.58 0.00
CA GLU A 42 12.87 10.84 0.71
C GLU A 42 11.55 11.54 1.04
N ASP A 43 10.45 11.19 0.36
CA ASP A 43 9.13 11.80 0.58
C ASP A 43 8.44 11.28 1.85
N ILE A 44 8.87 10.12 2.34
CA ILE A 44 8.28 9.45 3.49
C ILE A 44 9.23 9.44 4.69
N ASP A 45 8.67 9.45 5.89
CA ASP A 45 9.44 9.33 7.12
C ASP A 45 8.70 8.56 8.23
N ALA A 46 9.45 8.06 9.22
CA ALA A 46 8.95 7.18 10.26
C ALA A 46 7.92 7.82 11.22
N SER A 47 7.77 9.15 11.22
CA SER A 47 6.77 9.84 12.04
C SER A 47 5.35 9.69 11.51
N ARG A 48 5.21 9.35 10.22
CA ARG A 48 3.94 9.19 9.52
C ARG A 48 3.64 7.70 9.33
N PHE A 49 2.36 7.34 9.37
CA PHE A 49 1.93 5.98 9.09
C PHE A 49 1.93 5.73 7.58
N LEU A 50 2.52 4.61 7.15
CA LEU A 50 2.63 4.27 5.73
C LEU A 50 1.49 3.34 5.31
N LEU A 51 0.65 3.74 4.36
CA LEU A 51 -0.35 2.89 3.74
C LEU A 51 0.03 2.66 2.27
N ILE A 52 0.22 1.41 1.86
CA ILE A 52 0.59 1.09 0.48
C ILE A 52 -0.60 0.43 -0.19
N VAL A 53 -0.99 0.94 -1.36
CA VAL A 53 -2.04 0.35 -2.20
C VAL A 53 -1.43 0.06 -3.56
N SER A 54 -1.18 -1.21 -3.84
CA SER A 54 -0.43 -1.61 -5.04
C SER A 54 -1.18 -2.67 -5.84
N ALA A 55 -1.44 -2.36 -7.11
CA ALA A 55 -1.84 -3.36 -8.10
C ALA A 55 -0.66 -4.26 -8.48
N THR A 56 -0.96 -5.40 -9.09
CA THR A 56 0.05 -6.28 -9.67
C THR A 56 0.04 -6.14 -11.18
N THR A 57 1.22 -6.05 -11.79
CA THR A 57 1.37 -5.95 -13.25
C THR A 57 2.08 -7.17 -13.80
N GLY A 58 1.86 -7.46 -15.09
CA GLY A 58 2.59 -8.50 -15.81
C GLY A 58 2.58 -9.86 -15.11
N GLN A 59 3.76 -10.31 -14.67
CA GLN A 59 3.98 -11.61 -14.03
C GLN A 59 4.30 -11.44 -12.54
N GLY A 60 3.58 -10.57 -11.83
CA GLY A 60 3.84 -10.33 -10.40
C GLY A 60 4.68 -9.08 -10.13
N ASP A 61 4.84 -8.21 -11.12
CA ASP A 61 5.73 -7.06 -11.07
C ASP A 61 5.07 -5.85 -10.43
N ILE A 62 5.88 -5.04 -9.75
CA ILE A 62 5.46 -3.77 -9.13
C ILE A 62 5.13 -2.77 -10.25
N PRO A 63 4.03 -2.02 -10.14
CA PRO A 63 3.65 -1.02 -11.12
C PRO A 63 4.77 0.01 -11.38
N PRO A 64 4.92 0.51 -12.62
CA PRO A 64 6.04 1.38 -12.98
C PRO A 64 6.15 2.68 -12.17
N ASN A 65 5.02 3.23 -11.70
CA ASN A 65 4.99 4.44 -10.89
C ASN A 65 5.57 4.22 -9.47
N LEU A 66 5.45 3.01 -8.92
CA LEU A 66 5.95 2.62 -7.60
C LEU A 66 7.29 1.85 -7.66
N GLN A 67 7.68 1.38 -8.85
CA GLN A 67 8.93 0.64 -9.03
C GLN A 67 10.19 1.42 -8.61
N PRO A 68 10.35 2.74 -8.87
CA PRO A 68 11.51 3.51 -8.40
C PRO A 68 11.67 3.49 -6.88
N PHE A 69 10.55 3.64 -6.15
CA PHE A 69 10.53 3.55 -4.69
C PHE A 69 10.99 2.17 -4.20
N ALA A 70 10.43 1.10 -4.78
CA ALA A 70 10.79 -0.27 -4.42
C ALA A 70 12.27 -0.58 -4.70
N SER A 71 12.79 -0.11 -5.83
CA SER A 71 14.21 -0.24 -6.17
C SER A 71 15.08 0.54 -5.20
N ALA A 72 14.71 1.78 -4.83
CA ALA A 72 15.46 2.57 -3.87
C ALA A 72 15.50 1.91 -2.47
N LEU A 73 14.40 1.30 -2.02
CA LEU A 73 14.37 0.51 -0.79
C LEU A 73 15.34 -0.67 -0.84
N ALA A 74 15.33 -1.44 -1.94
CA ALA A 74 16.21 -2.59 -2.11
C ALA A 74 17.69 -2.21 -2.22
N ASP A 75 17.99 -1.14 -2.97
CA ASP A 75 19.36 -0.72 -3.24
C ASP A 75 20.01 -0.03 -2.04
N ARG A 76 19.27 0.85 -1.35
CA ARG A 76 19.79 1.60 -0.19
C ARG A 76 19.69 0.82 1.10
N ALA A 77 18.76 -0.14 1.18
CA ALA A 77 18.48 -0.96 2.36
C ALA A 77 18.46 -0.15 3.68
N PRO A 78 17.65 0.92 3.78
CA PRO A 78 17.61 1.74 4.98
C PRO A 78 17.09 0.93 6.17
N TYR A 79 17.59 1.21 7.37
CA TYR A 79 17.06 0.59 8.58
C TYR A 79 15.74 1.26 8.99
N MET A 80 14.61 0.63 8.67
CA MET A 80 13.25 1.14 8.87
C MET A 80 12.66 0.77 10.24
N LYS A 81 13.48 0.66 11.28
CA LYS A 81 12.97 0.45 12.63
C LYS A 81 12.09 1.62 13.08
N GLY A 82 10.90 1.30 13.58
CA GLY A 82 9.91 2.30 14.04
C GLY A 82 8.88 2.68 13.00
N TRP A 83 9.08 2.28 11.74
CA TRP A 83 8.09 2.44 10.69
C TRP A 83 6.94 1.47 10.91
N ARG A 84 5.71 1.98 10.88
CA ARG A 84 4.48 1.21 10.92
C ARG A 84 3.78 1.34 9.58
N TYR A 85 3.37 0.23 9.00
CA TYR A 85 2.66 0.27 7.73
C TYR A 85 1.48 -0.69 7.67
N ALA A 86 0.64 -0.50 6.65
CA ALA A 86 -0.33 -1.47 6.20
C ALA A 86 -0.31 -1.52 4.66
N LEU A 87 -0.64 -2.68 4.10
CA LEU A 87 -0.53 -2.90 2.66
C LEU A 87 -1.79 -3.56 2.10
N ILE A 88 -2.27 -3.02 0.98
CA ILE A 88 -3.32 -3.58 0.15
C ILE A 88 -2.69 -3.97 -1.18
N ALA A 89 -2.66 -5.27 -1.44
CA ALA A 89 -2.25 -5.85 -2.70
C ALA A 89 -3.50 -6.14 -3.53
N MET A 90 -3.52 -5.66 -4.77
CA MET A 90 -4.58 -5.99 -5.72
C MET A 90 -4.01 -6.86 -6.83
N GLY A 91 -4.76 -7.88 -7.23
CA GLY A 91 -4.36 -8.78 -8.31
C GLY A 91 -5.54 -9.54 -8.88
N ASP A 92 -5.26 -10.44 -9.80
CA ASP A 92 -6.22 -11.31 -10.46
C ASP A 92 -5.72 -12.75 -10.26
N SER A 93 -6.53 -13.60 -9.62
CA SER A 93 -6.13 -14.98 -9.29
C SER A 93 -6.10 -15.92 -10.50
N SER A 94 -6.55 -15.48 -11.67
CA SER A 94 -6.37 -16.20 -12.94
C SER A 94 -4.92 -16.18 -13.41
N TYR A 95 -4.10 -15.26 -12.90
CA TYR A 95 -2.67 -15.19 -13.16
C TYR A 95 -1.87 -15.96 -12.12
N GLU A 96 -0.76 -16.55 -12.55
CA GLU A 96 0.12 -17.36 -11.69
C GLU A 96 0.65 -16.57 -10.48
N HIS A 97 0.99 -15.29 -10.70
CA HIS A 97 1.57 -14.41 -9.69
C HIS A 97 0.54 -13.48 -9.04
N PHE A 98 -0.56 -14.06 -8.55
CA PHE A 98 -1.59 -13.34 -7.81
C PHE A 98 -1.00 -12.52 -6.64
N CYS A 99 -1.29 -11.21 -6.63
CA CYS A 99 -0.81 -10.24 -5.63
C CYS A 99 0.74 -10.18 -5.47
N GLY A 100 1.51 -10.62 -6.48
CA GLY A 100 2.97 -10.73 -6.41
C GLY A 100 3.68 -9.42 -6.04
N ALA A 101 3.23 -8.29 -6.59
CA ALA A 101 3.80 -6.98 -6.32
C ALA A 101 3.68 -6.58 -4.84
N GLY A 102 2.48 -6.73 -4.28
CA GLY A 102 2.20 -6.40 -2.89
C GLY A 102 2.92 -7.34 -1.91
N ARG A 103 3.02 -8.63 -2.23
CA ARG A 103 3.79 -9.61 -1.43
C ARG A 103 5.27 -9.24 -1.38
N ARG A 104 5.85 -8.88 -2.53
CA ARG A 104 7.26 -8.49 -2.62
C ARG A 104 7.57 -7.21 -1.86
N LEU A 105 6.68 -6.22 -1.92
CA LEU A 105 6.79 -4.99 -1.13
C LEU A 105 6.69 -5.26 0.38
N ASP A 106 5.74 -6.11 0.78
CA ASP A 106 5.55 -6.53 2.17
C ASP A 106 6.79 -7.23 2.74
N GLU A 107 7.37 -8.15 1.97
CA GLU A 107 8.62 -8.85 2.32
C GLU A 107 9.80 -7.88 2.44
N LEU A 108 9.99 -7.00 1.45
CA LEU A 108 11.07 -6.01 1.45
C LEU A 108 11.01 -5.08 2.67
N LEU A 109 9.82 -4.58 3.02
CA LEU A 109 9.65 -3.71 4.18
C LEU A 109 9.99 -4.43 5.50
N GLN A 110 9.58 -5.69 5.63
CA GLN A 110 9.87 -6.49 6.82
C GLN A 110 11.36 -6.83 6.93
N GLU A 111 12.03 -7.13 5.82
CA GLU A 111 13.49 -7.31 5.78
C GLU A 111 14.25 -6.06 6.27
N LEU A 112 13.70 -4.87 6.01
CA LEU A 112 14.23 -3.59 6.47
C LEU A 112 13.78 -3.20 7.89
N ALA A 113 13.13 -4.12 8.62
CA ALA A 113 12.63 -3.96 9.99
C ALA A 113 11.46 -2.97 10.17
N ALA A 114 10.73 -2.65 9.11
CA ALA A 114 9.40 -2.03 9.24
C ALA A 114 8.40 -3.05 9.78
N VAL A 115 7.37 -2.58 10.50
CA VAL A 115 6.40 -3.45 11.17
C VAL A 115 5.01 -3.30 10.56
N PRO A 116 4.41 -4.38 10.01
CA PRO A 116 3.02 -4.32 9.57
C PRO A 116 2.09 -4.20 10.79
N LEU A 117 1.17 -3.25 10.75
CA LEU A 117 0.15 -3.05 11.80
C LEU A 117 -0.90 -4.20 11.80
N ILE A 118 -1.14 -4.75 10.63
CA ILE A 118 -2.12 -5.79 10.32
C ILE A 118 -1.59 -6.60 9.14
N PRO A 119 -1.93 -7.90 9.00
CA PRO A 119 -1.64 -8.64 7.79
C PRO A 119 -2.16 -7.90 6.54
N ARG A 120 -1.37 -7.93 5.47
CA ARG A 120 -1.74 -7.34 4.18
C ARG A 120 -3.11 -7.83 3.72
N LEU A 121 -3.87 -6.96 3.08
CA LEU A 121 -5.08 -7.34 2.37
C LEU A 121 -4.70 -7.76 0.95
N GLU A 122 -5.21 -8.89 0.48
CA GLU A 122 -5.10 -9.30 -0.92
C GLU A 122 -6.50 -9.25 -1.53
N ILE A 123 -6.69 -8.40 -2.55
CA ILE A 123 -7.95 -8.21 -3.26
C ILE A 123 -7.86 -8.90 -4.63
N ASP A 124 -8.81 -9.78 -4.91
CA ASP A 124 -8.93 -10.48 -6.17
C ASP A 124 -9.98 -9.82 -7.07
N ALA A 125 -9.52 -9.22 -8.16
CA ALA A 125 -10.34 -8.54 -9.15
C ALA A 125 -11.33 -9.47 -9.89
N THR A 126 -11.15 -10.79 -9.81
CA THR A 126 -12.09 -11.77 -10.39
C THR A 126 -13.27 -12.09 -9.48
N VAL A 127 -13.15 -11.75 -8.20
CA VAL A 127 -14.12 -12.08 -7.15
C VAL A 127 -14.75 -10.81 -6.56
N VAL A 128 -13.99 -9.72 -6.49
CA VAL A 128 -14.39 -8.46 -5.87
C VAL A 128 -14.59 -7.41 -6.96
N ASP A 129 -15.85 -7.08 -7.21
CA ASP A 129 -16.22 -6.05 -8.20
C ASP A 129 -15.84 -4.63 -7.74
N GLU A 130 -15.93 -4.36 -6.43
CA GLU A 130 -15.70 -3.05 -5.81
C GLU A 130 -14.53 -3.12 -4.80
N PRO A 131 -13.27 -3.02 -5.26
CA PRO A 131 -12.09 -3.17 -4.39
C PRO A 131 -12.03 -2.13 -3.28
N GLU A 132 -12.51 -0.92 -3.52
CA GLU A 132 -12.56 0.19 -2.56
C GLU A 132 -13.49 -0.11 -1.37
N VAL A 133 -14.59 -0.83 -1.60
CA VAL A 133 -15.52 -1.24 -0.54
C VAL A 133 -14.87 -2.30 0.35
N ALA A 134 -14.20 -3.28 -0.26
CA ALA A 134 -13.46 -4.31 0.46
C ALA A 134 -12.30 -3.71 1.28
N ALA A 135 -11.54 -2.80 0.68
CA ALA A 135 -10.46 -2.06 1.33
C ALA A 135 -10.96 -1.23 2.51
N LEU A 136 -12.08 -0.52 2.35
CA LEU A 136 -12.68 0.29 3.40
C LEU A 136 -13.19 -0.58 4.57
N ALA A 137 -13.83 -1.70 4.27
CA ALA A 137 -14.27 -2.66 5.29
C ALA A 137 -13.07 -3.19 6.10
N TRP A 138 -11.97 -3.50 5.43
CA TRP A 138 -10.73 -3.93 6.07
C TRP A 138 -10.10 -2.81 6.92
N LEU A 139 -10.00 -1.57 6.41
CA LEU A 139 -9.49 -0.41 7.15
C LEU A 139 -10.23 -0.20 8.48
N LYS A 140 -11.55 -0.25 8.45
CA LYS A 140 -12.42 -0.08 9.62
C LYS A 140 -12.17 -1.10 10.75
N THR A 141 -11.54 -2.23 10.45
CA THR A 141 -11.19 -3.22 11.50
C THR A 141 -10.04 -2.77 12.38
N TRP A 142 -9.27 -1.76 11.97
CA TRP A 142 -8.01 -1.42 12.64
C TRP A 142 -7.66 0.06 12.71
N GLU A 143 -8.39 0.95 12.03
CA GLU A 143 -8.12 2.40 12.01
C GLU A 143 -8.04 3.04 13.40
N ASN A 144 -8.70 2.46 14.40
CA ASN A 144 -8.60 2.90 15.80
C ASN A 144 -7.22 2.70 16.43
N ARG A 145 -6.30 2.01 15.75
CA ARG A 145 -4.91 1.76 16.18
C ARG A 145 -3.89 2.72 15.56
N LEU A 146 -4.34 3.65 14.69
CA LEU A 146 -3.50 4.65 14.01
C LEU A 146 -2.87 5.64 14.99
#